data_AF-G7ZE26-F1
#
_entry.id   AF-G7ZE26-F1
#
_cell.length_a   1.000
_cell.length_b   1.000
_cell.length_c   1.000
_cell.angle_alpha   90.00
_cell.angle_beta   90.00
_cell.angle_gamma   90.00
#
_symmetry.space_group_name_H-M   'P 1'
#
loop_
_entity.id
_entity.type
_entity.pdbx_description
1 polymer ?
#
loop_
_entity_poly.entity_id
_entity_poly.type
_entity_poly.pdbx_seq_one_letter_code
_entity_poly.pdbx_strand_id
1 'polypeptide(L)'
;MPDLLRVAIRNILATQPPCQGNPTHCALLDEIDTATLDRLAEWLTWLSGPVAVCHAAGIADYQKLFPLPSHRYLAGLAREGLVEEVITTNYDCCIETAFDQSFGPASKRAGESRAVVTSLQHYRTYAAAHQRPGHLLIYKVNGCAREFAAVDPTKRAELETAAERIVLTERQLQGFRRENWARDLFQDRARTRTLMFSGFGSDEPQIRHTALTLMEEFGRDSGRTPPVDAMALPNAPFLHSHDGKLSFNQRQVMLGFLHAHANPTVGTAELMPDLDVVCRNVIGPKARADNLLTASDFMADLFVRCWAKRAIEQIDQVLTVWLRNLVPNFRHWTDFLKEQICPGIHGDPASPPSDPVREALSFGKATTQPLFRLLWRMHAPQSPAVPDGWYLPLREEPLQVLATLLLLLLAKPSSSDPEPTLEFAEGSDAGDPLKVGLIGGDSIESLRERPWSGGGTRLVRLIAVPGTTSGPLEGRLVERRGTDPGAPVHIGRYAVLPLDDAIRAAGSPERFGAALRGAFADLRSRSNAALN
;
A
#
# COMPACT_ATOMS: atom_id res chain seq x y z
N MET A 1 12.44 20.61 14.40
CA MET A 1 13.74 20.91 13.74
C MET A 1 14.20 22.35 13.99
N PRO A 2 13.40 23.42 13.71
CA PRO A 2 13.87 24.80 13.89
C PRO A 2 14.37 25.10 15.31
N ASP A 3 13.64 24.67 16.34
CA ASP A 3 14.02 24.91 17.73
C ASP A 3 15.35 24.24 18.13
N LEU A 4 15.64 23.05 17.58
CA LEU A 4 16.89 22.35 17.81
C LEU A 4 18.08 23.11 17.22
N LEU A 5 17.92 23.67 16.01
CA LEU A 5 18.94 24.53 15.40
C LEU A 5 19.12 25.82 16.19
N ARG A 6 18.04 26.46 16.64
CA ARG A 6 18.12 27.66 17.50
C ARG A 6 18.90 27.39 18.79
N VAL A 7 18.60 26.29 19.46
CA VAL A 7 19.30 25.87 20.68
C VAL A 7 20.79 25.62 20.39
N ALA A 8 21.11 24.89 19.31
CA ALA A 8 22.48 24.62 18.92
C ALA A 8 23.29 25.91 18.66
N ILE A 9 22.73 26.84 17.88
CA ILE A 9 23.37 28.13 17.58
C ILE A 9 23.61 28.92 18.87
N ARG A 10 22.59 29.04 19.74
CA ARG A 10 22.73 29.75 21.02
C ARG A 10 23.83 29.17 21.89
N ASN A 11 23.91 27.85 21.99
CA ASN A 11 24.95 27.18 22.77
C ASN A 11 26.34 27.48 22.23
N ILE A 12 26.52 27.51 20.90
CA ILE A 12 27.80 27.87 20.28
C ILE A 12 28.14 29.34 20.58
N LEU A 13 27.22 30.26 20.34
CA LEU A 13 27.44 31.70 20.57
C LEU A 13 27.73 32.00 22.05
N ALA A 14 27.13 31.26 22.99
CA ALA A 14 27.39 31.40 24.43
C ALA A 14 28.79 30.94 24.86
N THR A 15 29.42 30.04 24.10
CA THR A 15 30.79 29.56 24.37
C THR A 15 31.88 30.41 23.73
N GLN A 16 31.52 31.30 22.80
CA GLN A 16 32.46 32.24 22.20
C GLN A 16 32.65 33.46 23.14
N PRO A 17 33.86 34.05 23.19
CA PRO A 17 34.11 35.22 24.02
C PRO A 17 33.13 36.35 23.66
N PRO A 18 32.60 37.08 24.65
CA PRO A 18 31.65 38.15 24.41
C PRO A 18 32.25 39.13 23.40
N CYS A 19 31.51 39.32 22.31
CA CYS A 19 31.82 40.19 21.20
C CYS A 19 32.69 41.40 21.60
N GLN A 20 33.98 41.37 21.22
CA GLN A 20 34.86 42.54 21.29
C GLN A 20 34.47 43.55 20.20
N GLY A 21 33.21 43.99 20.18
CA GLY A 21 32.69 44.96 19.22
C GLY A 21 32.49 44.42 17.79
N ASN A 22 32.36 43.11 17.58
CA ASN A 22 31.96 42.59 16.27
C ASN A 22 30.42 42.61 16.14
N PRO A 23 29.83 43.58 15.41
CA PRO A 23 28.38 43.82 15.37
C PRO A 23 27.57 42.63 14.82
N THR A 24 28.22 41.73 14.08
CA THR A 24 27.59 40.53 13.52
C THR A 24 27.12 39.52 14.59
N HIS A 25 27.76 39.47 15.76
CA HIS A 25 27.43 38.48 16.80
C HIS A 25 26.16 38.85 17.60
N CYS A 26 26.00 40.14 17.94
CA CYS A 26 24.79 40.63 18.60
C CYS A 26 23.59 40.66 17.65
N ALA A 27 23.79 41.08 16.39
CA ALA A 27 22.73 41.09 15.39
C ALA A 27 22.17 39.69 15.12
N LEU A 28 23.02 38.65 15.15
CA LEU A 28 22.58 37.28 14.95
C LEU A 28 21.63 36.80 16.06
N LEU A 29 21.92 37.15 17.32
CA LEU A 29 21.11 36.74 18.48
C LEU A 29 19.67 37.28 18.39
N ASP A 30 19.51 38.51 17.90
CA ASP A 30 18.21 39.16 17.73
C ASP A 30 17.40 38.54 16.58
N GLU A 31 18.06 37.94 15.58
CA GLU A 31 17.40 37.34 14.42
C GLU A 31 17.11 35.82 14.56
N ILE A 32 17.74 35.10 15.50
CA ILE A 32 17.58 33.62 15.65
C ILE A 32 16.11 33.20 15.84
N ASP A 33 15.34 33.97 16.60
CA ASP A 33 13.95 33.60 16.89
C ASP A 33 13.03 33.73 15.68
N THR A 34 13.35 34.64 14.76
CA THR A 34 12.55 34.91 13.56
C THR A 34 13.12 34.24 12.30
N ALA A 35 14.35 33.73 12.38
CA ALA A 35 15.01 33.06 11.26
C ALA A 35 14.27 31.79 10.81
N THR A 36 14.23 31.63 9.49
CA THR A 36 13.70 30.46 8.80
C THR A 36 14.66 29.27 8.94
N LEU A 37 14.17 28.05 8.67
CA LEU A 37 14.94 26.82 8.85
C LEU A 37 16.22 26.79 8.00
N ASP A 38 16.14 27.24 6.75
CA ASP A 38 17.25 27.35 5.80
C ASP A 38 18.33 28.33 6.33
N ARG A 39 17.92 29.50 6.84
CA ARG A 39 18.85 30.47 7.44
C ARG A 39 19.54 29.92 8.68
N LEU A 40 18.79 29.26 9.56
CA LEU A 40 19.34 28.61 10.75
C LEU A 40 20.35 27.52 10.37
N ALA A 41 20.06 26.73 9.33
CA ALA A 41 20.96 25.70 8.84
C ALA A 41 22.23 26.30 8.20
N GLU A 42 22.12 27.39 7.44
CA GLU A 42 23.28 28.12 6.89
C GLU A 42 24.16 28.69 8.01
N TRP A 43 23.58 29.36 9.00
CA TRP A 43 24.35 29.92 10.13
C TRP A 43 25.07 28.84 10.92
N LEU A 44 24.40 27.75 11.24
CA LEU A 44 25.02 26.65 11.97
C LEU A 44 26.11 25.96 11.13
N THR A 45 25.92 25.85 9.81
CA THR A 45 26.96 25.35 8.90
C THR A 45 28.18 26.26 8.92
N TRP A 46 27.99 27.59 8.91
CA TRP A 46 29.09 28.55 8.95
C TRP A 46 29.84 28.53 10.28
N LEU A 47 29.10 28.41 11.39
CA LEU A 47 29.67 28.44 12.75
C LEU A 47 30.36 27.12 13.14
N SER A 48 29.89 25.96 12.66
CA SER A 48 30.32 24.66 13.19
C SER A 48 30.42 23.54 12.15
N GLY A 49 30.22 23.86 10.87
CA GLY A 49 30.31 22.91 9.77
C GLY A 49 29.05 22.06 9.56
N PRO A 50 28.98 21.32 8.45
CA PRO A 50 27.77 20.59 8.02
C PRO A 50 27.41 19.43 8.96
N VAL A 51 28.40 18.83 9.63
CA VAL A 51 28.21 17.75 10.60
C VAL A 51 27.37 18.22 11.79
N ALA A 52 27.65 19.42 12.31
CA ALA A 52 26.91 20.00 13.41
C ALA A 52 25.44 20.23 13.05
N VAL A 53 25.16 20.68 11.83
CA VAL A 53 23.79 20.83 11.32
C VAL A 53 23.08 19.49 11.23
N CYS A 54 23.71 18.47 10.67
CA CYS A 54 23.11 17.14 10.56
C CYS A 54 22.78 16.54 11.94
N HIS A 55 23.64 16.75 12.94
CA HIS A 55 23.38 16.34 14.32
C HIS A 55 22.24 17.12 14.95
N ALA A 56 22.24 18.46 14.84
CA ALA A 56 21.19 19.30 15.41
C ALA A 56 19.83 19.06 14.73
N ALA A 57 19.82 18.76 13.44
CA ALA A 57 18.61 18.37 12.70
C ALA A 57 18.17 16.93 12.97
N GLY A 58 18.97 16.11 13.65
CA GLY A 58 18.66 14.72 13.96
C GLY A 58 18.62 13.81 12.73
N ILE A 59 19.43 14.09 11.70
CA ILE A 59 19.38 13.35 10.42
C ILE A 59 19.57 11.84 10.62
N ALA A 60 20.49 11.45 11.51
CA ALA A 60 20.74 10.03 11.80
C ALA A 60 19.53 9.33 12.44
N ASP A 61 18.61 10.06 13.09
CA ASP A 61 17.42 9.48 13.72
C ASP A 61 16.32 9.19 12.72
N TYR A 62 16.33 9.84 11.54
CA TYR A 62 15.30 9.63 10.52
C TYR A 62 15.32 8.22 9.93
N GLN A 63 16.44 7.50 10.02
CA GLN A 63 16.48 6.08 9.63
C GLN A 63 15.63 5.19 10.55
N LYS A 64 15.29 5.66 11.76
CA LYS A 64 14.52 4.91 12.78
C LYS A 64 13.02 5.15 12.66
N LEU A 65 12.58 6.03 11.77
CA LEU A 65 11.16 6.29 11.53
C LEU A 65 10.48 5.03 10.99
N PHE A 66 9.26 4.79 11.47
CA PHE A 66 8.48 3.63 11.08
C PHE A 66 7.62 3.93 9.86
N PRO A 67 7.49 2.98 8.92
CA PRO A 67 6.63 3.18 7.76
C PRO A 67 5.16 3.28 8.12
N LEU A 68 4.56 4.42 7.76
CA LEU A 68 3.11 4.63 7.73
C LEU A 68 2.41 3.73 6.69
N PRO A 69 1.08 3.52 6.81
CA PRO A 69 0.25 2.83 5.81
C PRO A 69 0.51 3.21 4.35
N SER A 70 0.65 4.51 4.06
CA SER A 70 0.94 5.01 2.71
C SER A 70 2.18 4.36 2.08
N HIS A 71 3.26 4.19 2.84
CA HIS A 71 4.49 3.54 2.37
C HIS A 71 4.27 2.06 2.05
N ARG A 72 3.37 1.40 2.77
CA ARG A 72 3.06 -0.04 2.60
C ARG A 72 2.21 -0.29 1.38
N TYR A 73 1.21 0.56 1.13
CA TYR A 73 0.47 0.53 -0.14
C TYR A 73 1.39 0.83 -1.33
N LEU A 74 2.31 1.79 -1.20
CA LEU A 74 3.32 2.07 -2.21
C LEU A 74 4.24 0.85 -2.44
N ALA A 75 4.68 0.19 -1.36
CA ALA A 75 5.43 -1.06 -1.46
C ALA A 75 4.63 -2.17 -2.15
N GLY A 76 3.32 -2.30 -1.86
CA GLY A 76 2.42 -3.22 -2.54
C GLY A 76 2.33 -2.95 -4.04
N LEU A 77 2.13 -1.68 -4.44
CA LEU A 77 2.16 -1.24 -5.84
C LEU A 77 3.49 -1.58 -6.51
N ALA A 78 4.61 -1.38 -5.81
CA ALA A 78 5.93 -1.71 -6.32
C ALA A 78 6.15 -3.23 -6.48
N ARG A 79 5.74 -4.03 -5.49
CA ARG A 79 5.77 -5.51 -5.56
C ARG A 79 4.90 -6.05 -6.68
N GLU A 80 3.78 -5.38 -6.95
CA GLU A 80 2.93 -5.61 -8.12
C GLU A 80 3.62 -5.21 -9.45
N GLY A 81 4.74 -4.49 -9.44
CA GLY A 81 5.39 -3.97 -10.65
C GLY A 81 4.60 -2.87 -11.32
N LEU A 82 3.77 -2.14 -10.57
CA LEU A 82 3.02 -0.97 -11.04
C LEU A 82 3.80 0.32 -10.82
N VAL A 83 4.68 0.33 -9.81
CA VAL A 83 5.61 1.42 -9.51
C VAL A 83 7.02 0.85 -9.49
N GLU A 84 7.84 1.25 -10.46
CA GLU A 84 9.22 0.78 -10.58
C GLU A 84 10.21 1.78 -9.97
N GLU A 85 9.82 3.05 -9.90
CA GLU A 85 10.71 4.13 -9.51
C GLU A 85 10.02 5.11 -8.57
N VAL A 86 10.75 5.56 -7.56
CA VAL A 86 10.36 6.62 -6.64
C VAL A 86 11.48 7.65 -6.57
N ILE A 87 11.13 8.92 -6.81
CA ILE A 87 12.03 10.05 -6.60
C ILE A 87 11.56 10.78 -5.34
N THR A 88 12.45 10.97 -4.38
CA THR A 88 12.13 11.60 -3.10
C THR A 88 13.23 12.56 -2.64
N THR A 89 12.80 13.59 -1.94
CA THR A 89 13.65 14.54 -1.19
C THR A 89 13.73 14.22 0.29
N ASN A 90 13.03 13.17 0.74
CA ASN A 90 13.06 12.73 2.13
C ASN A 90 14.39 12.01 2.44
N TYR A 91 14.93 12.27 3.63
CA TYR A 91 16.13 11.58 4.12
C TYR A 91 15.83 10.24 4.79
N ASP A 92 14.61 10.08 5.34
CA ASP A 92 14.18 8.91 6.10
C ASP A 92 14.18 7.62 5.28
N CYS A 93 14.05 6.46 5.94
CA CYS A 93 14.11 5.16 5.28
C CYS A 93 12.75 4.45 5.22
N CYS A 94 11.62 5.18 5.24
CA CYS A 94 10.30 4.57 5.38
C CYS A 94 9.88 3.75 4.15
N ILE A 95 10.19 4.24 2.94
CA ILE A 95 9.83 3.56 1.68
C ILE A 95 10.64 2.28 1.53
N GLU A 96 11.94 2.37 1.81
CA GLU A 96 12.88 1.26 1.83
C GLU A 96 12.41 0.18 2.79
N THR A 97 12.10 0.58 4.02
CA THR A 97 11.71 -0.33 5.10
C THR A 97 10.35 -0.96 4.81
N ALA A 98 9.36 -0.22 4.31
CA ALA A 98 8.07 -0.79 3.91
C ALA A 98 8.22 -1.81 2.78
N PHE A 99 9.06 -1.50 1.79
CA PHE A 99 9.33 -2.42 0.69
C PHE A 99 10.01 -3.69 1.18
N ASP A 100 11.05 -3.56 2.00
CA ASP A 100 11.76 -4.71 2.56
C ASP A 100 10.83 -5.58 3.43
N GLN A 101 9.99 -4.95 4.28
CA GLN A 101 9.00 -5.62 5.12
C GLN A 101 7.94 -6.40 4.31
N SER A 102 7.61 -5.94 3.10
CA SER A 102 6.60 -6.59 2.26
C SER A 102 6.94 -8.02 1.87
N PHE A 103 8.22 -8.41 1.92
CA PHE A 103 8.65 -9.79 1.64
C PHE A 103 8.67 -10.70 2.88
N GLY A 104 8.59 -10.14 4.09
CA GLY A 104 8.72 -10.88 5.35
C GLY A 104 10.17 -11.07 5.86
N PRO A 105 10.35 -11.53 7.11
CA PRO A 105 11.56 -11.36 7.93
C PRO A 105 12.78 -12.19 7.51
N ALA A 106 12.66 -13.05 6.50
CA ALA A 106 13.75 -13.93 6.04
C ALA A 106 14.04 -13.83 4.54
N SER A 107 13.44 -12.86 3.85
CA SER A 107 13.57 -12.78 2.40
C SER A 107 14.84 -12.02 2.01
N LYS A 108 15.86 -12.77 1.56
CA LYS A 108 17.03 -12.17 0.88
C LYS A 108 16.62 -11.39 -0.38
N ARG A 109 15.49 -11.75 -1.00
CA ARG A 109 14.97 -11.08 -2.21
C ARG A 109 14.67 -9.61 -1.97
N ALA A 110 14.34 -9.19 -0.74
CA ALA A 110 14.05 -7.79 -0.44
C ALA A 110 15.19 -6.85 -0.87
N GLY A 111 16.42 -7.16 -0.44
CA GLY A 111 17.62 -6.37 -0.77
C GLY A 111 18.05 -6.48 -2.23
N GLU A 112 17.75 -7.61 -2.89
CA GLU A 112 18.06 -7.82 -4.31
C GLU A 112 17.05 -7.14 -5.24
N SER A 113 15.81 -6.95 -4.76
CA SER A 113 14.71 -6.33 -5.49
C SER A 113 14.60 -4.82 -5.25
N ARG A 114 15.61 -4.19 -4.64
CA ARG A 114 15.61 -2.76 -4.35
C ARG A 114 16.98 -2.15 -4.56
N ALA A 115 17.03 -0.93 -5.10
CA ALA A 115 18.25 -0.14 -5.13
C ALA A 115 17.99 1.30 -4.68
N VAL A 116 18.91 1.84 -3.88
CA VAL A 116 18.91 3.25 -3.46
C VAL A 116 19.95 4.01 -4.23
N VAL A 117 19.54 5.11 -4.84
CA VAL A 117 20.42 6.00 -5.59
C VAL A 117 20.48 7.34 -4.87
N THR A 118 21.65 7.65 -4.34
CA THR A 118 21.97 8.85 -3.55
C THR A 118 23.13 9.66 -4.13
N SER A 119 23.72 9.18 -5.23
CA SER A 119 24.88 9.80 -5.87
C SER A 119 24.96 9.42 -7.34
N LEU A 120 25.74 10.19 -8.11
CA LEU A 120 26.06 9.89 -9.51
C LEU A 120 26.68 8.49 -9.69
N GLN A 121 27.49 8.04 -8.73
CA GLN A 121 28.12 6.72 -8.81
C GLN A 121 27.09 5.60 -8.63
N HIS A 122 26.15 5.75 -7.69
CA HIS A 122 25.02 4.83 -7.55
C HIS A 122 24.16 4.86 -8.82
N TYR A 123 23.90 6.05 -9.37
CA TYR A 123 23.15 6.20 -10.61
C TYR A 123 23.80 5.41 -11.76
N ARG A 124 25.11 5.57 -11.99
CA ARG A 124 25.84 4.80 -13.01
C ARG A 124 25.79 3.29 -12.79
N THR A 125 25.74 2.86 -11.54
CA THR A 125 25.73 1.44 -11.17
C THR A 125 24.35 0.81 -11.39
N TYR A 126 23.29 1.53 -11.02
CA TYR A 126 21.93 0.97 -10.96
C TYR A 126 21.02 1.40 -12.12
N ALA A 127 21.28 2.53 -12.78
CA ALA A 127 20.42 3.04 -13.86
C ALA A 127 20.41 2.16 -15.12
N ALA A 128 21.48 1.40 -15.37
CA ALA A 128 21.56 0.44 -16.47
C ALA A 128 21.03 -0.97 -16.10
N ALA A 129 20.75 -1.22 -14.82
CA ALA A 129 20.20 -2.49 -14.39
C ALA A 129 18.75 -2.60 -14.90
N HIS A 130 18.53 -3.49 -15.86
CA HIS A 130 17.18 -3.75 -16.38
C HIS A 130 16.28 -4.19 -15.22
N GLN A 131 15.33 -3.32 -14.88
CA GLN A 131 14.38 -3.53 -13.80
C GLN A 131 13.50 -4.71 -14.19
N ARG A 132 13.61 -5.82 -13.45
CA ARG A 132 12.59 -6.87 -13.54
C ARG A 132 11.33 -6.36 -12.84
N PRO A 133 10.13 -6.75 -13.29
CA PRO A 133 8.90 -6.42 -12.57
C PRO A 133 9.08 -6.71 -11.08
N GLY A 134 8.67 -5.78 -10.22
CA GLY A 134 8.76 -5.95 -8.76
C GLY A 134 10.10 -5.57 -8.16
N HIS A 135 10.99 -5.00 -8.96
CA HIS A 135 12.14 -4.24 -8.46
C HIS A 135 11.74 -2.77 -8.26
N LEU A 136 12.33 -2.14 -7.24
CA LEU A 136 12.08 -0.74 -6.91
C LEU A 136 13.40 0.07 -6.87
N LEU A 137 13.50 1.09 -7.71
CA LEU A 137 14.53 2.13 -7.62
C LEU A 137 14.04 3.30 -6.80
N ILE A 138 14.84 3.69 -5.80
CA ILE A 138 14.54 4.84 -4.93
C ILE A 138 15.65 5.85 -5.10
N TYR A 139 15.34 6.97 -5.74
CA TYR A 139 16.25 8.10 -5.93
C TYR A 139 16.06 9.11 -4.81
N LYS A 140 17.07 9.24 -3.94
CA LYS A 140 17.05 10.14 -2.78
C LYS A 140 17.92 11.34 -3.05
N VAL A 141 17.29 12.38 -3.56
CA VAL A 141 17.96 13.54 -4.16
C VAL A 141 18.68 14.38 -3.10
N ASN A 142 18.15 14.45 -1.88
CA ASN A 142 18.74 15.25 -0.79
C ASN A 142 19.66 14.43 0.13
N GLY A 143 19.96 13.18 -0.23
CA GLY A 143 20.78 12.27 0.58
C GLY A 143 19.97 11.30 1.44
N CYS A 144 20.67 10.52 2.27
CA CYS A 144 20.09 9.39 3.00
C CYS A 144 20.54 9.34 4.46
N ALA A 145 19.58 9.31 5.38
CA ALA A 145 19.83 9.21 6.81
C ALA A 145 20.65 7.97 7.21
N ARG A 146 20.40 6.82 6.55
CA ARG A 146 21.11 5.56 6.79
C ARG A 146 22.58 5.65 6.37
N GLU A 147 22.88 6.28 5.24
CA GLU A 147 24.26 6.45 4.77
C GLU A 147 25.04 7.38 5.71
N PHE A 148 24.43 8.48 6.14
CA PHE A 148 25.03 9.39 7.11
C PHE A 148 25.32 8.69 8.44
N ALA A 149 24.36 7.93 8.96
CA ALA A 149 24.49 7.24 10.24
C ALA A 149 25.43 6.02 10.22
N ALA A 150 25.74 5.48 9.04
CA ALA A 150 26.64 4.35 8.89
C ALA A 150 28.13 4.74 9.02
N VAL A 151 28.44 6.03 8.96
CA VAL A 151 29.82 6.53 9.08
C VAL A 151 30.26 6.51 10.54
N ASP A 152 31.46 5.98 10.78
CA ASP A 152 32.09 5.98 12.09
C ASP A 152 32.34 7.43 12.57
N PRO A 153 31.79 7.85 13.72
CA PRO A 153 31.99 9.20 14.26
C PRO A 153 33.45 9.58 14.50
N THR A 154 34.35 8.60 14.67
CA THR A 154 35.79 8.85 14.85
C THR A 154 36.48 9.27 13.55
N LYS A 155 35.88 8.97 12.40
CA LYS A 155 36.43 9.27 11.07
C LYS A 155 35.90 10.61 10.54
N ARG A 156 36.40 11.69 11.13
CA ARG A 156 35.92 13.06 10.86
C ARG A 156 35.82 13.42 9.38
N ALA A 157 36.80 13.07 8.54
CA ALA A 157 36.78 13.41 7.12
C ALA A 157 35.68 12.66 6.34
N GLU A 158 35.42 11.39 6.67
CA GLU A 158 34.33 10.61 6.07
C GLU A 158 32.97 11.17 6.53
N LEU A 159 32.87 11.56 7.79
CA LEU A 159 31.64 12.13 8.36
C LEU A 159 31.31 13.50 7.78
N GLU A 160 32.31 14.36 7.60
CA GLU A 160 32.18 15.65 6.90
C GLU A 160 31.71 15.43 5.45
N THR A 161 32.32 14.48 4.73
CA THR A 161 31.89 14.13 3.37
C THR A 161 30.44 13.62 3.32
N ALA A 162 30.04 12.80 4.29
CA ALA A 162 28.67 12.30 4.37
C ALA A 162 27.67 13.41 4.71
N ALA A 163 28.01 14.33 5.61
CA ALA A 163 27.21 15.49 5.95
C ALA A 163 27.05 16.45 4.76
N GLU A 164 28.09 16.66 3.96
CA GLU A 164 28.04 17.48 2.74
C GLU A 164 27.07 16.93 1.69
N ARG A 165 26.80 15.62 1.70
CA ARG A 165 25.82 14.97 0.80
C ARG A 165 24.38 15.11 1.28
N ILE A 166 24.16 15.56 2.51
CA ILE A 166 22.82 15.83 3.04
C ILE A 166 22.46 17.28 2.70
N VAL A 167 21.52 17.47 1.78
CA VAL A 167 21.16 18.80 1.25
C VAL A 167 20.16 19.49 2.17
N LEU A 168 20.63 20.39 3.04
CA LEU A 168 19.81 21.19 3.96
C LEU A 168 19.89 22.69 3.67
N THR A 169 20.94 23.15 2.99
CA THR A 169 21.22 24.58 2.82
C THR A 169 21.31 25.00 1.35
N GLU A 170 21.17 26.30 1.08
CA GLU A 170 21.27 26.85 -0.27
C GLU A 170 22.68 26.68 -0.86
N ARG A 171 23.73 26.82 -0.03
CA ARG A 171 25.10 26.53 -0.43
C ARG A 171 25.26 25.09 -0.92
N GLN A 172 24.64 24.13 -0.26
CA GLN A 172 24.67 22.72 -0.69
C GLN A 172 23.89 22.54 -2.00
N LEU A 173 22.77 23.27 -2.19
CA LEU A 173 22.05 23.33 -3.47
C LEU A 173 22.87 23.96 -4.61
N GLN A 174 23.80 24.88 -4.33
CA GLN A 174 24.72 25.36 -5.36
C GLN A 174 25.70 24.27 -5.79
N GLY A 175 26.15 23.44 -4.83
CA GLY A 175 26.94 22.22 -5.07
C GLY A 175 26.17 21.13 -5.81
N PHE A 176 24.84 21.09 -5.68
CA PHE A 176 23.93 20.21 -6.40
C PHE A 176 24.01 20.37 -7.93
N ARG A 177 24.61 21.46 -8.45
CA ARG A 177 24.99 21.55 -9.88
C ARG A 177 25.95 20.45 -10.32
N ARG A 178 26.67 19.79 -9.39
CA ARG A 178 27.48 18.58 -9.63
C ARG A 178 26.63 17.29 -9.65
N GLU A 179 25.41 17.33 -9.11
CA GLU A 179 24.39 16.28 -9.13
C GLU A 179 23.48 16.41 -10.36
N ASN A 180 24.00 16.83 -11.52
CA ASN A 180 23.24 16.96 -12.77
C ASN A 180 22.44 15.69 -13.11
N TRP A 181 22.89 14.52 -12.65
CA TRP A 181 22.17 13.26 -12.86
C TRP A 181 20.74 13.28 -12.31
N ALA A 182 20.46 13.95 -11.19
CA ALA A 182 19.12 13.98 -10.62
C ALA A 182 18.19 14.84 -11.48
N ARG A 183 18.71 15.97 -12.00
CA ARG A 183 18.01 16.80 -12.97
C ARG A 183 17.78 16.04 -14.28
N ASP A 184 18.84 15.46 -14.84
CA ASP A 184 18.79 14.76 -16.12
C ASP A 184 17.89 13.52 -16.04
N LEU A 185 17.92 12.78 -14.92
CA LEU A 185 16.99 11.69 -14.61
C LEU A 185 15.55 12.18 -14.56
N PHE A 186 15.28 13.23 -13.79
CA PHE A 186 13.91 13.76 -13.68
C PHE A 186 13.40 14.20 -15.04
N GLN A 187 14.26 14.83 -15.84
CA GLN A 187 13.94 15.22 -17.20
C GLN A 187 13.62 14.03 -18.09
N ASP A 188 14.46 13.00 -18.07
CA ASP A 188 14.24 11.77 -18.82
C ASP A 188 12.94 11.05 -18.39
N ARG A 189 12.68 10.95 -17.09
CA ARG A 189 11.46 10.30 -16.59
C ARG A 189 10.20 11.08 -16.92
N ALA A 190 10.23 12.40 -16.85
CA ALA A 190 9.07 13.19 -17.26
C ALA A 190 8.78 13.07 -18.77
N ARG A 191 9.80 12.78 -19.61
CA ARG A 191 9.62 12.50 -21.04
C ARG A 191 9.10 11.09 -21.33
N THR A 192 9.40 10.11 -20.47
CA THR A 192 9.20 8.67 -20.77
C THR A 192 8.19 7.98 -19.85
N ARG A 193 7.76 8.62 -18.76
CA ARG A 193 6.91 8.04 -17.71
C ARG A 193 5.82 9.02 -17.29
N THR A 194 4.71 8.48 -16.77
CA THR A 194 3.72 9.26 -16.04
C THR A 194 4.24 9.60 -14.65
N LEU A 195 4.20 10.88 -14.28
CA LEU A 195 4.64 11.36 -12.98
C LEU A 195 3.45 11.63 -12.05
N MET A 196 3.57 11.16 -10.81
CA MET A 196 2.64 11.45 -9.72
C MET A 196 3.37 12.11 -8.56
N PHE A 197 2.95 13.32 -8.19
CA PHE A 197 3.48 14.06 -7.05
C PHE A 197 2.55 13.88 -5.87
N SER A 198 3.05 13.33 -4.76
CA SER A 198 2.29 13.15 -3.52
C SER A 198 3.11 13.57 -2.32
N GLY A 199 2.54 14.40 -1.44
CA GLY A 199 3.31 15.03 -0.36
C GLY A 199 4.23 16.16 -0.82
N PHE A 200 4.08 16.61 -2.06
CA PHE A 200 4.79 17.74 -2.62
C PHE A 200 4.04 19.04 -2.29
N GLY A 201 4.71 20.02 -1.68
CA GLY A 201 4.06 21.27 -1.29
C GLY A 201 4.93 22.20 -0.46
N SER A 202 6.04 21.71 0.09
CA SER A 202 7.10 22.53 0.66
C SER A 202 7.86 23.30 -0.43
N ASP A 203 8.60 24.32 0.00
CA ASP A 203 9.48 25.10 -0.87
C ASP A 203 10.74 24.28 -1.19
N GLU A 204 10.61 23.20 -1.97
CA GLU A 204 11.76 22.54 -2.60
C GLU A 204 12.07 23.20 -3.95
N PRO A 205 12.96 24.22 -3.99
CA PRO A 205 13.28 24.93 -5.22
C PRO A 205 13.84 24.00 -6.29
N GLN A 206 14.56 22.91 -5.93
CA GLN A 206 15.13 22.00 -6.93
C GLN A 206 14.08 21.22 -7.73
N ILE A 207 13.03 20.70 -7.08
CA ILE A 207 11.95 19.97 -7.79
C ILE A 207 11.14 20.97 -8.60
N ARG A 208 10.76 22.10 -7.99
CA ARG A 208 9.96 23.13 -8.66
C ARG A 208 10.65 23.66 -9.91
N HIS A 209 11.90 24.11 -9.79
CA HIS A 209 12.63 24.68 -10.91
C HIS A 209 12.82 23.67 -12.03
N THR A 210 13.21 22.43 -11.69
CA THR A 210 13.38 21.37 -12.69
C THR A 210 12.07 21.03 -13.39
N ALA A 211 10.97 20.92 -12.65
CA ALA A 211 9.64 20.68 -13.21
C ALA A 211 9.21 21.82 -14.15
N LEU A 212 9.37 23.08 -13.74
CA LEU A 212 9.01 24.23 -14.57
C LEU A 212 9.84 24.32 -15.86
N THR A 213 11.16 24.15 -15.77
CA THR A 213 12.04 24.13 -16.95
C THR A 213 11.65 23.02 -17.92
N LEU A 214 11.24 21.87 -17.41
CA LEU A 214 10.78 20.77 -18.25
C LEU A 214 9.44 21.07 -18.93
N MET A 215 8.50 21.69 -18.23
CA MET A 215 7.24 22.09 -18.85
C MET A 215 7.48 23.12 -19.96
N GLU A 216 8.36 24.10 -19.75
CA GLU A 216 8.75 25.07 -20.78
C GLU A 216 9.36 24.41 -22.03
N GLU A 217 10.13 23.34 -21.86
CA GLU A 217 10.70 22.56 -22.96
C GLU A 217 9.59 21.91 -23.79
N PHE A 218 8.63 21.24 -23.14
CA PHE A 218 7.53 20.56 -23.82
C PHE A 218 6.66 21.49 -24.67
N GLY A 219 6.55 22.76 -24.28
CA GLY A 219 5.77 23.75 -25.01
C GLY A 219 6.34 24.15 -26.37
N ARG A 220 7.56 23.68 -26.70
CA ARG A 220 8.22 23.93 -27.99
C ARG A 220 7.81 22.94 -29.08
N ASP A 221 7.37 21.74 -28.71
CA ASP A 221 7.19 20.62 -29.65
C ASP A 221 5.73 20.19 -29.86
N SER A 222 4.78 20.62 -29.01
CA SER A 222 3.38 20.19 -29.09
C SER A 222 2.45 21.22 -29.75
N GLY A 223 1.54 20.73 -30.61
CA GLY A 223 0.37 21.49 -31.03
C GLY A 223 -0.48 21.86 -29.81
N ARG A 224 -0.88 23.13 -29.70
CA ARG A 224 -1.61 23.63 -28.53
C ARG A 224 -3.08 23.20 -28.58
N THR A 225 -3.60 22.69 -27.47
CA THR A 225 -4.98 22.19 -27.35
C THR A 225 -5.77 22.95 -26.29
N PRO A 226 -7.09 22.78 -26.15
CA PRO A 226 -7.81 23.28 -24.98
C PRO A 226 -7.20 22.73 -23.67
N PRO A 227 -7.27 23.48 -22.54
CA PRO A 227 -6.72 23.05 -21.26
C PRO A 227 -7.19 21.67 -20.79
N VAL A 228 -8.47 21.34 -21.00
CA VAL A 228 -9.05 20.04 -20.62
C VAL A 228 -8.39 18.90 -21.39
N ASP A 229 -8.13 19.10 -22.69
CA ASP A 229 -7.50 18.10 -23.56
C ASP A 229 -6.00 17.99 -23.28
N ALA A 230 -5.35 19.11 -22.94
CA ALA A 230 -3.95 19.11 -22.52
C ALA A 230 -3.75 18.22 -21.27
N MET A 231 -4.68 18.24 -20.32
CA MET A 231 -4.60 17.38 -19.14
C MET A 231 -4.80 15.88 -19.42
N ALA A 232 -5.27 15.51 -20.61
CA ALA A 232 -5.37 14.13 -21.06
C ALA A 232 -4.09 13.63 -21.77
N LEU A 233 -3.08 14.49 -21.97
CA LEU A 233 -1.83 14.09 -22.59
C LEU A 233 -1.07 13.07 -21.71
N PRO A 234 -0.33 12.12 -22.30
CA PRO A 234 0.35 11.06 -21.56
C PRO A 234 1.38 11.54 -20.51
N ASN A 235 1.97 12.72 -20.75
CA ASN A 235 2.96 13.36 -19.87
C ASN A 235 2.33 14.35 -18.87
N ALA A 236 1.00 14.46 -18.82
CA ALA A 236 0.32 15.35 -17.89
C ALA A 236 0.58 14.92 -16.44
N PRO A 237 1.04 15.83 -15.55
CA PRO A 237 1.38 15.48 -14.19
C PRO A 237 0.11 15.20 -13.36
N PHE A 238 0.20 14.22 -12.46
CA PHE A 238 -0.80 13.98 -11.42
C PHE A 238 -0.35 14.61 -10.10
N LEU A 239 -1.21 15.40 -9.47
CA LEU A 239 -0.92 16.08 -8.21
C LEU A 239 -1.88 15.60 -7.13
N HIS A 240 -1.34 15.07 -6.04
CA HIS A 240 -2.10 14.75 -4.84
C HIS A 240 -1.98 15.90 -3.81
N SER A 241 -3.10 16.54 -3.48
CA SER A 241 -3.20 17.62 -2.47
C SER A 241 -3.84 17.12 -1.17
N HIS A 242 -3.17 17.41 -0.05
CA HIS A 242 -3.62 17.07 1.30
C HIS A 242 -4.67 18.04 1.83
N ASP A 243 -4.51 19.35 1.56
CA ASP A 243 -5.31 20.43 2.18
C ASP A 243 -6.56 20.82 1.36
N GLY A 244 -6.94 19.99 0.38
CA GLY A 244 -8.06 20.26 -0.51
C GLY A 244 -7.88 21.41 -1.49
N LYS A 245 -6.72 22.07 -1.45
CA LYS A 245 -6.28 23.07 -2.42
C LYS A 245 -4.86 22.76 -2.84
N LEU A 246 -4.52 22.97 -4.11
CA LEU A 246 -3.13 22.89 -4.51
C LEU A 246 -2.31 23.98 -3.80
N SER A 247 -1.15 23.60 -3.26
CA SER A 247 -0.14 24.55 -2.79
C SER A 247 0.34 25.46 -3.93
N PHE A 248 0.95 26.59 -3.60
CA PHE A 248 1.50 27.51 -4.60
C PHE A 248 2.46 26.78 -5.58
N ASN A 249 3.36 25.95 -5.05
CA ASN A 249 4.33 25.21 -5.85
C ASN A 249 3.66 24.18 -6.77
N GLN A 250 2.65 23.47 -6.27
CA GLN A 250 1.85 22.55 -7.07
C GLN A 250 1.09 23.27 -8.20
N ARG A 251 0.48 24.42 -7.92
CA ARG A 251 -0.21 25.25 -8.94
C ARG A 251 0.74 25.68 -10.03
N GLN A 252 1.96 26.05 -9.68
CA GLN A 252 2.96 26.47 -10.66
C GLN A 252 3.36 25.33 -11.60
N VAL A 253 3.55 24.11 -11.10
CA VAL A 253 3.82 22.94 -11.96
C VAL A 253 2.67 22.72 -12.95
N MET A 254 1.42 22.77 -12.45
CA MET A 254 0.23 22.59 -13.29
C MET A 254 0.09 23.70 -14.33
N LEU A 255 0.24 24.96 -13.92
CA LEU A 255 0.19 26.12 -14.80
C LEU A 255 1.31 26.09 -15.84
N GLY A 256 2.53 25.68 -15.45
CA GLY A 256 3.65 25.51 -16.37
C GLY A 256 3.31 24.48 -17.46
N PHE A 257 2.72 23.35 -17.09
CA PHE A 257 2.28 22.33 -18.03
C PHE A 257 1.17 22.86 -18.96
N LEU A 258 0.16 23.53 -18.41
CA LEU A 258 -0.90 24.13 -19.22
C LEU A 258 -0.37 25.24 -20.14
N HIS A 259 0.58 26.05 -19.72
CA HIS A 259 1.20 27.05 -20.59
C HIS A 259 1.95 26.44 -21.76
N ALA A 260 2.57 25.28 -21.54
CA ALA A 260 3.29 24.54 -22.56
C ALA A 260 2.33 23.93 -23.59
N HIS A 261 1.23 23.33 -23.13
CA HIS A 261 0.40 22.46 -23.94
C HIS A 261 -0.97 23.02 -24.32
N ALA A 262 -1.47 24.02 -23.60
CA ALA A 262 -2.78 24.60 -23.81
C ALA A 262 -2.75 25.86 -24.68
N ASN A 263 -3.87 26.14 -25.34
CA ASN A 263 -4.08 27.35 -26.12
C ASN A 263 -4.07 28.59 -25.20
N PRO A 264 -3.40 29.68 -25.60
CA PRO A 264 -3.25 30.89 -24.79
C PRO A 264 -4.55 31.71 -24.68
N THR A 265 -5.69 31.17 -25.12
CA THR A 265 -6.98 31.88 -25.19
C THR A 265 -7.63 32.11 -23.82
N VAL A 266 -7.15 31.46 -22.76
CA VAL A 266 -7.61 31.70 -21.39
C VAL A 266 -6.47 32.34 -20.61
N GLY A 267 -6.69 33.53 -20.05
CA GLY A 267 -5.68 34.23 -19.27
C GLY A 267 -5.31 33.40 -18.04
N THR A 268 -4.02 33.33 -17.68
CA THR A 268 -3.57 32.55 -16.52
C THR A 268 -4.28 32.94 -15.22
N ALA A 269 -4.63 34.22 -15.10
CA ALA A 269 -5.37 34.77 -13.97
C ALA A 269 -6.81 34.23 -13.88
N GLU A 270 -7.41 33.83 -15.01
CA GLU A 270 -8.77 33.28 -15.08
C GLU A 270 -8.81 31.79 -14.75
N LEU A 271 -7.72 31.04 -15.01
CA LEU A 271 -7.61 29.61 -14.66
C LEU A 271 -7.25 29.37 -13.19
N MET A 272 -6.64 30.35 -12.53
CA MET A 272 -6.10 30.21 -11.17
C MET A 272 -7.11 29.82 -10.08
N PRO A 273 -8.36 30.34 -10.07
CA PRO A 273 -9.35 29.97 -9.07
C PRO A 273 -9.90 28.55 -9.25
N ASP A 274 -9.96 28.06 -10.50
CA ASP A 274 -10.68 26.83 -10.87
C ASP A 274 -9.76 25.67 -11.30
N LEU A 275 -8.44 25.83 -11.20
CA LEU A 275 -7.46 24.78 -11.56
C LEU A 275 -7.81 23.40 -10.97
N ASP A 276 -8.21 23.38 -9.70
CA ASP A 276 -8.54 22.16 -8.95
C ASP A 276 -9.85 21.51 -9.44
N VAL A 277 -10.73 22.30 -10.07
CA VAL A 277 -12.01 21.87 -10.64
C VAL A 277 -11.86 21.44 -12.10
N VAL A 278 -11.00 22.14 -12.85
CA VAL A 278 -10.78 21.94 -14.29
C VAL A 278 -9.84 20.75 -14.55
N CYS A 279 -8.85 20.53 -13.68
CA CYS A 279 -7.82 19.52 -13.90
C CYS A 279 -8.20 18.18 -13.25
N ARG A 280 -8.58 17.20 -14.08
CA ARG A 280 -8.88 15.83 -13.63
C ARG A 280 -7.72 15.13 -12.92
N ASN A 281 -6.49 15.62 -13.13
CA ASN A 281 -5.26 15.05 -12.59
C ASN A 281 -4.90 15.63 -11.21
N VAL A 282 -5.73 16.53 -10.67
CA VAL A 282 -5.67 16.96 -9.26
C VAL A 282 -6.51 16.00 -8.44
N ILE A 283 -5.84 15.28 -7.56
CA ILE A 283 -6.42 14.30 -6.66
C ILE A 283 -6.38 14.91 -5.26
N GLY A 284 -7.55 15.04 -4.65
CA GLY A 284 -7.69 15.64 -3.34
C GLY A 284 -9.14 15.52 -2.88
N PRO A 285 -9.45 15.99 -1.67
CA PRO A 285 -10.80 15.96 -1.14
C PRO A 285 -11.74 16.83 -2.00
N LYS A 286 -12.47 16.20 -2.93
CA LYS A 286 -13.47 16.87 -3.75
C LYS A 286 -14.69 17.18 -2.89
N ALA A 287 -14.75 18.39 -2.32
CA ALA A 287 -15.97 19.05 -1.82
C ALA A 287 -17.00 18.17 -1.04
N ARG A 288 -16.57 17.07 -0.40
CA ARG A 288 -17.32 16.40 0.67
C ARG A 288 -16.81 17.03 1.95
N ALA A 289 -17.72 17.70 2.65
CA ALA A 289 -17.46 18.79 3.57
C ALA A 289 -16.40 18.59 4.67
N ASP A 290 -15.91 17.38 4.97
CA ASP A 290 -15.05 17.16 6.15
C ASP A 290 -13.89 16.16 6.00
N ASN A 291 -13.65 15.53 4.84
CA ASN A 291 -12.64 14.46 4.74
C ASN A 291 -11.47 14.84 3.84
N LEU A 292 -10.42 15.44 4.42
CA LEU A 292 -9.09 15.55 3.78
C LEU A 292 -8.62 14.15 3.36
N LEU A 293 -8.27 13.96 2.09
CA LEU A 293 -7.75 12.68 1.61
C LEU A 293 -6.30 12.55 2.12
N THR A 294 -6.09 11.83 3.21
CA THR A 294 -4.73 11.67 3.74
C THR A 294 -3.85 10.90 2.75
N ALA A 295 -2.53 11.05 2.84
CA ALA A 295 -1.58 10.23 2.06
C ALA A 295 -1.88 8.72 2.15
N SER A 296 -2.32 8.26 3.31
CA SER A 296 -2.65 6.86 3.56
C SER A 296 -3.92 6.46 2.81
N ASP A 297 -4.98 7.26 2.89
CA ASP A 297 -6.25 6.96 2.23
C ASP A 297 -6.12 7.01 0.71
N PHE A 298 -5.37 7.99 0.21
CA PHE A 298 -5.07 8.10 -1.21
C PHE A 298 -4.30 6.88 -1.74
N MET A 299 -3.19 6.52 -1.10
CA MET A 299 -2.39 5.37 -1.51
C MET A 299 -3.16 4.05 -1.35
N ALA A 300 -4.03 3.95 -0.34
CA ALA A 300 -4.92 2.81 -0.17
C ALA A 300 -5.89 2.67 -1.35
N ASP A 301 -6.59 3.75 -1.72
CA ASP A 301 -7.54 3.75 -2.83
C ASP A 301 -6.84 3.45 -4.16
N LEU A 302 -5.67 4.06 -4.40
CA LEU A 302 -4.84 3.79 -5.59
C LEU A 302 -4.44 2.32 -5.66
N PHE A 303 -3.90 1.76 -4.57
CA PHE A 303 -3.50 0.36 -4.50
C PHE A 303 -4.69 -0.56 -4.77
N VAL A 304 -5.81 -0.36 -4.07
CA VAL A 304 -6.99 -1.22 -4.17
C VAL A 304 -7.58 -1.20 -5.58
N ARG A 305 -7.65 -0.04 -6.25
CA ARG A 305 -8.15 0.07 -7.62
C ARG A 305 -7.22 -0.61 -8.63
N CYS A 306 -5.92 -0.39 -8.52
CA CYS A 306 -4.95 -1.05 -9.40
C CYS A 306 -4.95 -2.56 -9.18
N TRP A 307 -5.04 -3.01 -7.93
CA TRP A 307 -5.15 -4.41 -7.57
C TRP A 307 -6.42 -5.05 -8.13
N ALA A 308 -7.57 -4.38 -7.97
CA ALA A 308 -8.86 -4.85 -8.47
C ALA A 308 -8.84 -5.05 -9.99
N LYS A 309 -8.35 -4.05 -10.75
CA LYS A 309 -8.20 -4.17 -12.20
C LYS A 309 -7.39 -5.41 -12.58
N ARG A 310 -6.25 -5.64 -11.92
CA ARG A 310 -5.41 -6.81 -12.16
C ARG A 310 -6.08 -8.11 -11.73
N ALA A 311 -6.83 -8.10 -10.64
CA ALA A 311 -7.56 -9.26 -10.15
C ALA A 311 -8.59 -9.73 -11.18
N ILE A 312 -9.32 -8.81 -11.84
CA ILE A 312 -10.24 -9.17 -12.93
C ILE A 312 -9.49 -9.90 -14.06
N GLU A 313 -8.35 -9.36 -14.51
CA GLU A 313 -7.51 -10.00 -15.54
C GLU A 313 -7.06 -11.41 -15.12
N GLN A 314 -6.62 -11.57 -13.87
CA GLN A 314 -6.17 -12.86 -13.34
C GLN A 314 -7.31 -13.84 -13.07
N ILE A 315 -8.53 -13.36 -12.77
CA ILE A 315 -9.72 -14.21 -12.66
C ILE A 315 -10.01 -14.86 -14.00
N ASP A 316 -10.00 -14.08 -15.08
CA ASP A 316 -10.29 -14.57 -16.42
C ASP A 316 -9.23 -15.54 -16.94
N GLN A 317 -7.97 -15.29 -16.63
CA GLN A 317 -6.85 -16.08 -17.14
C GLN A 317 -6.56 -17.33 -16.31
N VAL A 318 -6.50 -17.19 -14.98
CA VAL A 318 -5.97 -18.22 -14.07
C VAL A 318 -7.09 -18.91 -13.31
N LEU A 319 -7.90 -18.16 -12.57
CA LEU A 319 -8.92 -18.74 -11.69
C LEU A 319 -10.02 -19.46 -12.48
N THR A 320 -10.46 -18.87 -13.59
CA THR A 320 -11.51 -19.45 -14.45
C THR A 320 -11.08 -20.80 -15.02
N VAL A 321 -9.86 -20.89 -15.53
CA VAL A 321 -9.31 -22.15 -16.09
C VAL A 321 -9.23 -23.21 -15.01
N TRP A 322 -8.75 -22.85 -13.82
CA TRP A 322 -8.66 -23.76 -12.69
C TRP A 322 -10.04 -24.24 -12.22
N LEU A 323 -11.00 -23.33 -11.97
CA LEU A 323 -12.35 -23.69 -11.52
C LEU A 323 -13.11 -24.52 -12.56
N ARG A 324 -12.96 -24.23 -13.86
CA ARG A 324 -13.60 -24.99 -14.94
C ARG A 324 -13.27 -26.49 -14.88
N ASN A 325 -12.05 -26.82 -14.46
CA ASN A 325 -11.61 -28.21 -14.33
C ASN A 325 -12.13 -28.88 -13.05
N LEU A 326 -12.66 -28.10 -12.09
CA LEU A 326 -13.08 -28.59 -10.78
C LEU A 326 -14.60 -28.66 -10.64
N VAL A 327 -15.32 -27.64 -11.11
CA VAL A 327 -16.76 -27.47 -10.87
C VAL A 327 -17.51 -27.08 -12.14
N PRO A 328 -18.68 -27.69 -12.43
CA PRO A 328 -19.45 -27.39 -13.64
C PRO A 328 -20.01 -25.96 -13.65
N ASN A 329 -20.24 -25.37 -12.49
CA ASN A 329 -20.80 -24.02 -12.34
C ASN A 329 -19.73 -22.94 -12.13
N PHE A 330 -18.49 -23.16 -12.59
CA PHE A 330 -17.36 -22.25 -12.35
C PHE A 330 -17.66 -20.77 -12.65
N ARG A 331 -18.47 -20.49 -13.69
CA ARG A 331 -18.85 -19.13 -14.07
C ARG A 331 -19.55 -18.37 -12.94
N HIS A 332 -20.45 -19.02 -12.20
CA HIS A 332 -21.14 -18.37 -11.08
C HIS A 332 -20.16 -17.89 -10.00
N TRP A 333 -19.09 -18.65 -9.76
CA TRP A 333 -18.07 -18.29 -8.77
C TRP A 333 -17.18 -17.16 -9.25
N THR A 334 -16.78 -17.18 -10.53
CA THR A 334 -15.97 -16.12 -11.12
C THR A 334 -16.76 -14.83 -11.23
N ASP A 335 -18.04 -14.89 -11.62
CA ASP A 335 -18.92 -13.73 -11.75
C ASP A 335 -19.22 -13.14 -10.37
N PHE A 336 -19.48 -13.98 -9.36
CA PHE A 336 -19.60 -13.55 -7.97
C PHE A 336 -18.34 -12.80 -7.51
N LEU A 337 -17.16 -13.36 -7.71
CA LEU A 337 -15.91 -12.72 -7.28
C LEU A 337 -15.67 -11.39 -8.01
N LYS A 338 -15.93 -11.33 -9.31
CA LYS A 338 -15.84 -10.10 -10.10
C LYS A 338 -16.79 -9.03 -9.58
N GLU A 339 -18.03 -9.38 -9.26
CA GLU A 339 -19.00 -8.44 -8.70
C GLU A 339 -18.55 -7.89 -7.33
N GLN A 340 -17.89 -8.72 -6.50
CA GLN A 340 -17.34 -8.24 -5.23
C GLN A 340 -16.12 -7.31 -5.42
N ILE A 341 -15.31 -7.54 -6.45
CA ILE A 341 -14.09 -6.76 -6.72
C ILE A 341 -14.41 -5.46 -7.49
N CYS A 342 -15.35 -5.49 -8.43
CA CYS A 342 -15.77 -4.35 -9.24
C CYS A 342 -17.31 -4.35 -9.36
N PRO A 343 -18.04 -3.90 -8.32
CA PRO A 343 -19.50 -3.91 -8.33
C PRO A 343 -20.07 -2.99 -9.43
N GLY A 344 -21.08 -3.48 -10.16
CA GLY A 344 -21.78 -2.71 -11.21
C GLY A 344 -22.02 -3.47 -12.52
N ILE A 345 -23.11 -3.10 -13.22
CA ILE A 345 -23.76 -3.84 -14.34
C ILE A 345 -22.81 -4.20 -15.51
N HIS A 346 -21.64 -3.55 -15.63
CA HIS A 346 -20.64 -3.83 -16.67
C HIS A 346 -19.18 -3.84 -16.20
N GLY A 347 -18.90 -4.00 -14.90
CA GLY A 347 -17.53 -4.03 -14.40
C GLY A 347 -16.76 -2.73 -14.70
N ASP A 348 -17.41 -1.58 -14.50
CA ASP A 348 -16.74 -0.28 -14.65
C ASP A 348 -15.54 -0.24 -13.69
N PRO A 349 -14.29 -0.19 -14.20
CA PRO A 349 -13.10 -0.15 -13.36
C PRO A 349 -13.02 1.13 -12.50
N ALA A 350 -13.86 2.13 -12.76
CA ALA A 350 -14.00 3.30 -11.92
C ALA A 350 -14.84 3.05 -10.64
N SER A 351 -15.61 1.98 -10.57
CA SER A 351 -16.38 1.63 -9.37
C SER A 351 -15.45 1.11 -8.27
N PRO A 352 -15.55 1.63 -7.03
CA PRO A 352 -14.70 1.16 -5.95
C PRO A 352 -15.05 -0.30 -5.61
N PRO A 353 -14.08 -1.13 -5.22
CA PRO A 353 -14.36 -2.48 -4.74
C PRO A 353 -15.29 -2.47 -3.53
N SER A 354 -15.99 -3.59 -3.32
CA SER A 354 -16.85 -3.76 -2.16
C SER A 354 -16.06 -3.59 -0.85
N ASP A 355 -16.71 -3.09 0.20
CA ASP A 355 -16.08 -2.90 1.51
C ASP A 355 -15.36 -4.15 2.04
N PRO A 356 -15.89 -5.39 1.91
CA PRO A 356 -15.16 -6.60 2.27
C PRO A 356 -13.82 -6.78 1.54
N VAL A 357 -13.75 -6.44 0.25
CA VAL A 357 -12.51 -6.50 -0.53
C VAL A 357 -11.54 -5.42 -0.07
N ARG A 358 -12.03 -4.19 0.15
CA ARG A 358 -11.20 -3.08 0.66
C ARG A 358 -10.62 -3.40 2.03
N GLU A 359 -11.43 -3.95 2.92
CA GLU A 359 -11.05 -4.40 4.25
C GLU A 359 -9.95 -5.46 4.17
N ALA A 360 -10.16 -6.51 3.35
CA ALA A 360 -9.21 -7.59 3.14
C ALA A 360 -7.84 -7.13 2.61
N LEU A 361 -7.79 -6.02 1.88
CA LEU A 361 -6.58 -5.45 1.28
C LEU A 361 -5.92 -4.34 2.11
N SER A 362 -6.49 -3.94 3.24
CA SER A 362 -6.04 -2.72 3.94
C SER A 362 -4.80 -2.91 4.83
N PHE A 363 -3.78 -2.06 4.65
CA PHE A 363 -2.60 -1.98 5.53
C PHE A 363 -2.80 -0.92 6.61
N GLY A 364 -3.48 -1.24 7.71
CA GLY A 364 -3.72 -0.20 8.72
C GLY A 364 -4.52 -0.63 9.93
N LYS A 365 -3.92 -1.44 10.80
CA LYS A 365 -4.14 -1.59 12.26
C LYS A 365 -3.30 -2.78 12.73
N ALA A 366 -3.01 -2.87 14.03
CA ALA A 366 -2.15 -3.87 14.68
C ALA A 366 -2.55 -5.35 14.47
N THR A 367 -3.56 -5.61 13.66
CA THR A 367 -4.02 -6.92 13.24
C THR A 367 -3.91 -7.02 11.72
N THR A 368 -2.96 -7.82 11.24
CA THR A 368 -2.87 -8.22 9.83
C THR A 368 -4.22 -8.71 9.31
N GLN A 369 -4.57 -8.36 8.06
CA GLN A 369 -5.92 -8.62 7.54
C GLN A 369 -6.23 -10.11 7.38
N PRO A 370 -7.51 -10.53 7.38
CA PRO A 370 -7.90 -11.93 7.23
C PRO A 370 -7.28 -12.62 6.01
N LEU A 371 -7.21 -11.93 4.86
CA LEU A 371 -6.61 -12.44 3.64
C LEU A 371 -5.11 -12.72 3.81
N PHE A 372 -4.32 -11.72 4.18
CA PHE A 372 -2.88 -11.90 4.33
C PHE A 372 -2.51 -12.79 5.51
N ARG A 373 -3.35 -12.89 6.55
CA ARG A 373 -3.19 -13.89 7.62
C ARG A 373 -3.31 -15.32 7.11
N LEU A 374 -4.34 -15.60 6.33
CA LEU A 374 -4.51 -16.93 5.74
C LEU A 374 -3.38 -17.24 4.77
N LEU A 375 -3.06 -16.29 3.88
CA LEU A 375 -1.96 -16.46 2.92
C LEU A 375 -0.61 -16.69 3.62
N TRP A 376 -0.32 -15.95 4.69
CA TRP A 376 0.89 -16.17 5.48
C TRP A 376 0.91 -17.52 6.17
N ARG A 377 -0.18 -17.95 6.80
CA ARG A 377 -0.27 -19.28 7.44
C ARG A 377 -0.05 -20.41 6.43
N MET A 378 -0.48 -20.22 5.18
CA MET A 378 -0.20 -21.16 4.09
C MET A 378 1.27 -21.15 3.66
N HIS A 379 1.90 -19.97 3.63
CA HIS A 379 3.29 -19.82 3.20
C HIS A 379 4.32 -20.18 4.29
N ALA A 380 3.99 -19.94 5.56
CA ALA A 380 4.87 -20.11 6.71
C ALA A 380 4.11 -20.74 7.90
N PRO A 381 3.71 -22.02 7.79
CA PRO A 381 2.86 -22.69 8.80
C PRO A 381 3.50 -22.76 10.19
N GLN A 382 4.83 -22.68 10.27
CA GLN A 382 5.58 -22.68 11.54
C GLN A 382 5.63 -21.29 12.22
N SER A 383 5.14 -20.23 11.56
CA SER A 383 5.17 -18.86 12.09
C SER A 383 3.76 -18.37 12.37
N PRO A 384 3.32 -18.34 13.65
CA PRO A 384 1.94 -18.00 13.99
C PRO A 384 1.61 -16.53 13.76
N ALA A 385 2.61 -15.64 13.83
CA ALA A 385 2.46 -14.21 13.58
C ALA A 385 2.79 -13.85 12.14
N VAL A 386 1.89 -13.10 11.49
CA VAL A 386 2.16 -12.49 10.19
C VAL A 386 3.08 -11.29 10.40
N PRO A 387 4.19 -11.20 9.66
CA PRO A 387 5.06 -10.05 9.73
C PRO A 387 4.32 -8.78 9.36
N ASP A 388 4.67 -7.71 10.04
CA ASP A 388 4.08 -6.42 9.79
C ASP A 388 4.42 -5.93 8.38
N GLY A 389 3.40 -5.52 7.62
CA GLY A 389 3.55 -5.06 6.23
C GLY A 389 3.75 -6.16 5.18
N TRP A 390 3.73 -7.44 5.56
CA TRP A 390 3.86 -8.55 4.62
C TRP A 390 2.76 -8.54 3.55
N TYR A 391 3.15 -8.82 2.31
CA TYR A 391 2.26 -8.83 1.15
C TYR A 391 2.65 -9.94 0.17
N LEU A 392 1.67 -10.76 -0.23
CA LEU A 392 1.83 -11.72 -1.32
C LEU A 392 1.26 -11.12 -2.61
N PRO A 393 2.11 -10.81 -3.61
CA PRO A 393 1.65 -10.19 -4.84
C PRO A 393 0.71 -11.11 -5.61
N LEU A 394 -0.39 -10.54 -6.08
CA LEU A 394 -1.34 -11.21 -6.97
C LEU A 394 -0.65 -11.70 -8.23
N ARG A 395 0.32 -10.97 -8.76
CA ARG A 395 1.11 -11.40 -9.92
C ARG A 395 2.06 -12.58 -9.65
N GLU A 396 2.45 -12.82 -8.40
CA GLU A 396 3.35 -13.91 -8.04
C GLU A 396 2.55 -15.20 -7.82
N GLU A 397 1.43 -15.11 -7.08
CA GLU A 397 0.58 -16.26 -6.74
C GLU A 397 -0.92 -15.98 -7.03
N PRO A 398 -1.30 -15.75 -8.30
CA PRO A 398 -2.65 -15.29 -8.65
C PRO A 398 -3.74 -16.25 -8.19
N LEU A 399 -3.53 -17.55 -8.40
CA LEU A 399 -4.51 -18.57 -8.02
C LEU A 399 -4.72 -18.62 -6.50
N GLN A 400 -3.63 -18.64 -5.73
CA GLN A 400 -3.70 -18.76 -4.28
C GLN A 400 -4.37 -17.53 -3.65
N VAL A 401 -4.00 -16.33 -4.09
CA VAL A 401 -4.58 -15.08 -3.61
C VAL A 401 -6.08 -15.03 -3.94
N LEU A 402 -6.47 -15.26 -5.19
CA LEU A 402 -7.86 -15.16 -5.62
C LEU A 402 -8.75 -16.24 -5.00
N ALA A 403 -8.27 -17.49 -4.90
CA ALA A 403 -9.04 -18.55 -4.27
C ALA A 403 -9.25 -18.31 -2.77
N THR A 404 -8.23 -17.77 -2.08
CA THR A 404 -8.34 -17.43 -0.66
C THR A 404 -9.31 -16.27 -0.45
N LEU A 405 -9.25 -15.25 -1.31
CA LEU A 405 -10.22 -14.16 -1.28
C LEU A 405 -11.65 -14.65 -1.52
N LEU A 406 -11.85 -15.52 -2.52
CA LEU A 406 -13.15 -16.13 -2.79
C LEU A 406 -13.69 -16.86 -1.55
N LEU A 407 -12.87 -17.70 -0.92
CA LEU A 407 -13.26 -18.41 0.31
C LEU A 407 -13.64 -17.45 1.45
N LEU A 408 -12.88 -16.37 1.64
CA LEU A 408 -13.17 -15.35 2.65
C LEU A 408 -14.51 -14.65 2.39
N LEU A 409 -14.77 -14.27 1.13
CA LEU A 409 -16.00 -13.58 0.76
C LEU A 409 -17.23 -14.49 0.92
N LEU A 410 -17.08 -15.79 0.64
CA LEU A 410 -18.14 -16.78 0.85
C LEU A 410 -18.39 -17.09 2.33
N ALA A 411 -17.39 -16.87 3.19
CA ALA A 411 -17.50 -17.10 4.62
C ALA A 411 -18.09 -15.90 5.38
N LYS A 412 -18.18 -14.71 4.77
CA LYS A 412 -18.75 -13.52 5.42
C LYS A 412 -20.29 -13.67 5.51
N PRO A 413 -20.90 -13.62 6.71
CA PRO A 413 -22.35 -13.68 6.85
C PRO A 413 -23.00 -12.47 6.20
N SER A 414 -24.19 -12.66 5.62
CA SER A 414 -25.00 -11.59 5.04
C SER A 414 -25.33 -10.54 6.12
N SER A 415 -25.22 -9.26 5.76
CA SER A 415 -25.25 -8.06 6.61
C SER A 415 -26.54 -7.78 7.42
N SER A 416 -27.41 -8.78 7.61
CA SER A 416 -28.59 -8.69 8.48
C SER A 416 -28.36 -9.26 9.88
N ASP A 417 -27.21 -9.89 10.13
CA ASP A 417 -26.86 -10.48 11.43
C ASP A 417 -25.65 -9.76 12.04
N PRO A 418 -25.57 -9.68 13.39
CA PRO A 418 -24.50 -8.95 14.10
C PRO A 418 -23.11 -9.45 13.67
N GLU A 419 -22.17 -8.50 13.57
CA GLU A 419 -20.78 -8.71 13.15
C GLU A 419 -20.21 -10.01 13.73
N PRO A 420 -19.68 -10.93 12.91
CA PRO A 420 -18.90 -12.03 13.46
C PRO A 420 -17.58 -11.46 13.93
N THR A 421 -17.44 -11.29 15.24
CA THR A 421 -16.13 -11.31 15.87
C THR A 421 -15.45 -12.61 15.46
N LEU A 422 -14.26 -12.50 14.86
CA LEU A 422 -13.30 -13.62 14.73
C LEU A 422 -12.75 -13.91 16.13
N GLU A 423 -13.63 -14.30 17.05
CA GLU A 423 -13.31 -14.76 18.38
C GLU A 423 -13.11 -16.27 18.32
N PHE A 424 -11.93 -16.70 18.74
CA PHE A 424 -11.75 -18.06 19.24
C PHE A 424 -12.51 -18.13 20.58
N ALA A 425 -13.83 -18.28 20.55
CA ALA A 425 -14.66 -18.22 21.76
C ALA A 425 -15.09 -19.62 22.22
N GLU A 426 -14.68 -19.95 23.44
CA GLU A 426 -15.39 -20.89 24.31
C GLU A 426 -16.79 -20.31 24.64
N GLY A 427 -17.82 -20.95 24.09
CA GLY A 427 -19.21 -21.05 24.55
C GLY A 427 -19.97 -19.83 25.12
N SER A 428 -21.14 -19.54 24.54
CA SER A 428 -22.32 -19.07 25.27
C SER A 428 -23.59 -19.18 24.43
N ASP A 429 -24.67 -19.66 25.06
CA ASP A 429 -26.00 -19.92 24.52
C ASP A 429 -26.87 -18.65 24.54
N ALA A 430 -27.29 -18.16 23.37
CA ALA A 430 -28.60 -17.54 23.16
C ALA A 430 -28.83 -17.38 21.65
N GLY A 431 -30.07 -17.59 21.23
CA GLY A 431 -30.45 -17.82 19.83
C GLY A 431 -30.25 -16.65 18.89
N ASP A 432 -29.71 -16.96 17.69
CA ASP A 432 -29.71 -16.15 16.46
C ASP A 432 -29.51 -17.07 15.23
N PRO A 433 -29.76 -16.60 13.98
CA PRO A 433 -29.82 -17.44 12.78
C PRO A 433 -28.43 -17.75 12.16
N LEU A 434 -28.45 -18.45 11.03
CA LEU A 434 -27.39 -19.23 10.37
C LEU A 434 -25.93 -18.68 10.50
N LYS A 435 -25.11 -19.28 11.38
CA LYS A 435 -23.69 -18.93 11.59
C LYS A 435 -22.74 -19.76 10.71
N VAL A 436 -21.82 -19.10 10.01
CA VAL A 436 -20.62 -19.70 9.39
C VAL A 436 -19.43 -19.31 10.25
N GLY A 437 -18.67 -20.28 10.77
CA GLY A 437 -17.53 -20.04 11.65
C GLY A 437 -16.35 -20.94 11.33
N LEU A 438 -15.12 -20.42 11.49
CA LEU A 438 -13.88 -21.20 11.45
C LEU A 438 -13.61 -21.73 12.87
N ILE A 439 -13.49 -23.05 13.02
CA ILE A 439 -13.37 -23.71 14.33
C ILE A 439 -11.95 -24.28 14.47
N GLY A 440 -11.28 -24.03 15.60
CA GLY A 440 -9.99 -24.64 15.93
C GLY A 440 -10.12 -26.16 16.21
N GLY A 441 -9.05 -26.92 15.99
CA GLY A 441 -9.04 -28.39 16.09
C GLY A 441 -9.66 -28.94 17.38
N ASP A 442 -9.31 -28.35 18.52
CA ASP A 442 -9.71 -28.82 19.85
C ASP A 442 -11.20 -28.54 20.17
N SER A 443 -11.80 -27.55 19.51
CA SER A 443 -13.22 -27.18 19.72
C SER A 443 -14.19 -28.10 18.97
N ILE A 444 -13.70 -28.89 18.01
CA ILE A 444 -14.51 -29.83 17.20
C ILE A 444 -15.02 -30.99 18.05
N GLU A 445 -14.22 -31.50 19.01
CA GLU A 445 -14.65 -32.57 19.91
C GLU A 445 -15.73 -32.08 20.88
N SER A 446 -15.60 -30.87 21.43
CA SER A 446 -16.62 -30.30 22.32
C SER A 446 -17.98 -30.07 21.61
N LEU A 447 -17.97 -29.82 20.30
CA LEU A 447 -19.18 -29.67 19.47
C LEU A 447 -19.84 -31.02 19.16
N ARG A 448 -19.07 -32.11 19.10
CA ARG A 448 -19.60 -33.48 18.92
C ARG A 448 -20.33 -34.00 20.16
N GLU A 449 -19.96 -33.53 21.34
CA GLU A 449 -20.49 -34.04 22.61
C GLU A 449 -21.72 -33.26 23.14
N ARG A 450 -22.07 -32.12 22.55
CA ARG A 450 -23.21 -31.30 23.00
C ARG A 450 -24.57 -31.85 22.53
N PRO A 451 -25.54 -32.09 23.44
CA PRO A 451 -26.90 -32.47 23.06
C PRO A 451 -27.65 -31.27 22.44
N TRP A 452 -28.36 -31.50 21.33
CA TRP A 452 -29.22 -30.50 20.69
C TRP A 452 -30.38 -30.09 21.60
N SER A 453 -30.45 -28.81 21.98
CA SER A 453 -31.60 -28.25 22.69
C SER A 453 -32.77 -28.07 21.73
N GLY A 454 -33.87 -28.78 22.02
CA GLY A 454 -35.04 -28.83 21.15
C GLY A 454 -35.81 -27.51 21.15
N GLY A 455 -35.87 -26.84 20.00
CA GLY A 455 -36.69 -25.65 19.80
C GLY A 455 -36.45 -25.00 18.46
N GLY A 456 -37.06 -25.54 17.39
CA GLY A 456 -37.12 -24.93 16.06
C GLY A 456 -36.16 -25.53 15.03
N THR A 457 -36.68 -25.74 13.82
CA THR A 457 -35.93 -26.10 12.61
C THR A 457 -34.86 -25.04 12.32
N ARG A 458 -33.59 -25.43 12.36
CA ARG A 458 -32.45 -24.57 11.98
C ARG A 458 -31.57 -25.29 10.98
N LEU A 459 -31.32 -24.67 9.83
CA LEU A 459 -30.27 -25.07 8.91
C LEU A 459 -28.97 -24.40 9.40
N VAL A 460 -27.88 -25.15 9.54
CA VAL A 460 -26.55 -24.58 9.78
C VAL A 460 -25.69 -25.06 8.62
N ARG A 461 -25.28 -24.16 7.72
CA ARG A 461 -24.39 -24.48 6.59
C ARG A 461 -22.96 -24.11 6.95
N LEU A 462 -22.19 -25.09 7.42
CA LEU A 462 -20.73 -25.00 7.53
C LEU A 462 -20.10 -25.45 6.22
N ILE A 463 -19.34 -24.56 5.56
CA ILE A 463 -18.52 -24.93 4.39
C ILE A 463 -17.17 -25.41 4.92
N ALA A 464 -16.87 -26.68 4.69
CA ALA A 464 -15.59 -27.31 5.00
C ALA A 464 -15.08 -28.06 3.76
N VAL A 465 -13.78 -27.95 3.49
CA VAL A 465 -13.07 -28.61 2.37
C VAL A 465 -12.44 -29.95 2.91
N PRO A 466 -12.13 -31.04 2.18
CA PRO A 466 -11.76 -32.37 2.71
C PRO A 466 -10.27 -32.60 3.00
N GLY A 467 -9.98 -33.52 3.95
CA GLY A 467 -8.68 -34.12 4.26
C GLY A 467 -8.56 -35.61 3.84
N THR A 468 -7.34 -36.17 3.93
CA THR A 468 -6.91 -37.43 3.28
C THR A 468 -7.03 -38.74 4.09
N THR A 469 -7.73 -38.77 5.22
CA THR A 469 -7.98 -40.04 5.94
C THR A 469 -9.29 -40.67 5.47
N SER A 470 -9.19 -41.80 4.76
CA SER A 470 -10.33 -42.68 4.50
C SER A 470 -10.71 -43.39 5.79
N GLY A 471 -11.68 -42.82 6.51
CA GLY A 471 -12.42 -43.48 7.58
C GLY A 471 -13.91 -43.23 7.37
N PRO A 472 -14.79 -44.16 7.77
CA PRO A 472 -16.22 -43.92 7.69
C PRO A 472 -16.58 -42.68 8.53
N LEU A 473 -17.24 -41.71 7.89
CA LEU A 473 -17.88 -40.56 8.55
C LEU A 473 -19.06 -41.09 9.40
N GLU A 474 -18.77 -41.56 10.62
CA GLU A 474 -19.82 -41.89 11.59
C GLU A 474 -20.20 -40.64 12.38
N GLY A 475 -21.16 -39.89 11.83
CA GLY A 475 -22.02 -39.00 12.61
C GLY A 475 -23.26 -39.78 13.05
N ARG A 476 -23.52 -39.82 14.35
CA ARG A 476 -24.65 -40.58 14.91
C ARG A 476 -25.99 -39.96 14.44
N LEU A 477 -26.77 -40.75 13.71
CA LEU A 477 -28.13 -40.42 13.31
C LEU A 477 -29.01 -40.42 14.56
N VAL A 478 -29.51 -39.26 15.01
CA VAL A 478 -30.55 -39.23 16.03
C VAL A 478 -31.88 -39.03 15.32
N GLU A 479 -32.56 -40.15 15.05
CA GLU A 479 -33.96 -40.15 14.65
C GLU A 479 -34.78 -39.60 15.82
N ARG A 480 -35.38 -38.41 15.64
CA ARG A 480 -36.44 -37.96 16.52
C ARG A 480 -37.73 -37.97 15.71
N ARG A 481 -38.60 -38.94 15.99
CA ARG A 481 -40.00 -38.89 15.54
C ARG A 481 -40.60 -37.61 16.13
N GLY A 482 -40.82 -36.60 15.28
CA GLY A 482 -41.73 -35.51 15.61
C GLY A 482 -43.11 -36.10 15.89
N THR A 483 -43.85 -35.47 16.80
CA THR A 483 -45.21 -35.87 17.21
C THR A 483 -46.27 -35.70 16.11
N ASP A 484 -45.87 -35.46 14.87
CA ASP A 484 -46.78 -35.21 13.75
C ASP A 484 -46.47 -36.17 12.58
N PRO A 485 -47.34 -37.16 12.30
CA PRO A 485 -47.14 -38.17 11.27
C PRO A 485 -47.43 -37.56 9.89
N GLY A 486 -46.50 -36.77 9.38
CA GLY A 486 -46.61 -36.17 8.04
C GLY A 486 -45.63 -35.04 7.71
N ALA A 487 -44.88 -34.52 8.69
CA ALA A 487 -43.90 -33.48 8.43
C ALA A 487 -42.64 -34.04 7.72
N PRO A 488 -42.14 -33.41 6.64
CA PRO A 488 -40.92 -33.83 5.97
C PRO A 488 -39.72 -33.69 6.92
N VAL A 489 -39.01 -34.79 7.15
CA VAL A 489 -37.76 -34.81 7.92
C VAL A 489 -36.64 -34.26 7.02
N HIS A 490 -36.12 -33.08 7.34
CA HIS A 490 -34.94 -32.54 6.67
C HIS A 490 -33.67 -32.98 7.40
N ILE A 491 -32.94 -33.94 6.82
CA ILE A 491 -31.64 -34.39 7.33
C ILE A 491 -30.56 -33.44 6.82
N GLY A 492 -29.91 -32.71 7.72
CA GLY A 492 -28.70 -31.95 7.42
C GLY A 492 -27.46 -32.82 7.54
N ARG A 493 -26.62 -32.85 6.51
CA ARG A 493 -25.23 -33.36 6.61
C ARG A 493 -24.30 -32.17 6.91
N TYR A 494 -23.31 -32.38 7.77
CA TYR A 494 -22.20 -31.44 7.97
C TYR A 494 -20.86 -32.20 7.86
N ALA A 495 -19.83 -31.51 7.39
CA ALA A 495 -18.45 -31.98 7.34
C ALA A 495 -17.56 -30.93 8.02
N VAL A 496 -16.44 -31.34 8.63
CA VAL A 496 -15.54 -30.47 9.39
C VAL A 496 -14.13 -30.56 8.80
N LEU A 497 -13.48 -29.41 8.60
CA LEU A 497 -12.09 -29.32 8.12
C LEU A 497 -11.21 -28.59 9.13
N PRO A 498 -10.14 -29.23 9.63
CA PRO A 498 -9.10 -28.54 10.38
C PRO A 498 -8.40 -27.47 9.52
N LEU A 499 -8.16 -26.27 10.06
CA LEU A 499 -7.44 -25.20 9.37
C LEU A 499 -6.06 -25.65 8.83
N ASP A 500 -5.41 -26.58 9.53
CA ASP A 500 -4.13 -27.17 9.14
C ASP A 500 -4.23 -27.97 7.83
N ASP A 501 -5.37 -28.58 7.55
CA ASP A 501 -5.63 -29.31 6.32
C ASP A 501 -5.96 -28.38 5.15
N ALA A 502 -6.63 -27.25 5.40
CA ALA A 502 -6.79 -26.19 4.41
C ALA A 502 -5.43 -25.60 4.00
N ILE A 503 -4.58 -25.36 5.00
CA ILE A 503 -3.20 -24.89 4.83
C ILE A 503 -2.37 -25.90 4.03
N ARG A 504 -2.46 -27.20 4.35
CA ARG A 504 -1.78 -28.28 3.61
C ARG A 504 -2.30 -28.46 2.18
N ALA A 505 -3.61 -28.33 1.96
CA ALA A 505 -4.23 -28.46 0.64
C ALA A 505 -3.84 -27.30 -0.29
N ALA A 506 -3.82 -26.07 0.23
CA ALA A 506 -3.43 -24.88 -0.54
C ALA A 506 -1.95 -24.88 -0.96
N GLY A 507 -1.07 -25.56 -0.22
CA GLY A 507 0.32 -25.80 -0.63
C GLY A 507 0.49 -26.78 -1.81
N SER A 508 -0.59 -27.36 -2.33
CA SER A 508 -0.59 -28.30 -3.47
C SER A 508 -1.84 -28.09 -4.34
N PRO A 509 -1.77 -27.31 -5.43
CA PRO A 509 -2.94 -26.92 -6.24
C PRO A 509 -3.83 -28.08 -6.71
N GLU A 510 -3.26 -29.25 -7.01
CA GLU A 510 -3.98 -30.47 -7.38
C GLU A 510 -4.80 -31.06 -6.22
N ARG A 511 -4.26 -30.98 -5.00
CA ARG A 511 -4.93 -31.43 -3.76
C ARG A 511 -5.98 -30.43 -3.32
N PHE A 512 -5.75 -29.14 -3.46
CA PHE A 512 -6.77 -28.12 -3.21
C PHE A 512 -8.00 -28.29 -4.11
N GLY A 513 -7.78 -28.60 -5.40
CA GLY A 513 -8.86 -28.89 -6.33
C GLY A 513 -9.59 -30.22 -6.08
N ALA A 514 -8.87 -31.27 -5.67
CA ALA A 514 -9.45 -32.53 -5.23
C ALA A 514 -10.23 -32.37 -3.92
N ALA A 515 -9.72 -31.54 -3.02
CA ALA A 515 -10.35 -31.19 -1.78
C ALA A 515 -11.66 -30.43 -2.07
N LEU A 516 -11.64 -29.32 -2.79
CA LEU A 516 -12.88 -28.63 -3.19
C LEU A 516 -13.85 -29.57 -3.92
N ARG A 517 -13.37 -30.41 -4.85
CA ARG A 517 -14.22 -31.43 -5.47
C ARG A 517 -14.84 -32.42 -4.49
N GLY A 518 -14.11 -32.91 -3.48
CA GLY A 518 -14.67 -33.81 -2.47
C GLY A 518 -15.70 -33.13 -1.57
N ALA A 519 -15.47 -31.88 -1.16
CA ALA A 519 -16.43 -31.13 -0.35
C ALA A 519 -17.70 -30.76 -1.13
N PHE A 520 -17.57 -30.58 -2.45
CA PHE A 520 -18.69 -30.21 -3.33
C PHE A 520 -19.31 -31.39 -4.11
N ALA A 521 -18.69 -32.57 -4.17
CA ALA A 521 -19.25 -33.78 -4.78
C ALA A 521 -20.38 -34.38 -3.93
N ASP A 522 -20.24 -34.33 -2.60
CA ASP A 522 -21.28 -34.76 -1.65
C ASP A 522 -22.43 -33.75 -1.50
N LEU A 523 -22.28 -32.55 -2.07
CA LEU A 523 -23.33 -31.51 -2.18
C LEU A 523 -24.26 -31.71 -3.39
N ARG A 524 -23.95 -32.64 -4.31
CA ARG A 524 -24.91 -33.03 -5.35
C ARG A 524 -26.01 -33.87 -4.71
N SER A 525 -27.21 -33.32 -4.64
CA SER A 525 -28.40 -34.12 -4.33
C SER A 525 -28.44 -35.31 -5.27
N ARG A 526 -28.53 -36.53 -4.73
CA ARG A 526 -29.07 -37.66 -5.47
C ARG A 526 -30.58 -37.42 -5.62
N SER A 527 -30.95 -36.41 -6.39
CA SER A 527 -32.35 -36.03 -6.64
C SER A 527 -32.86 -36.52 -8.00
N ASN A 528 -32.10 -37.34 -8.74
CA ASN A 528 -32.53 -37.83 -10.06
C ASN A 528 -32.67 -39.36 -10.13
N ALA A 529 -32.95 -40.03 -9.01
CA ALA A 529 -33.25 -41.46 -9.00
C ALA A 529 -34.75 -41.78 -8.78
N ALA A 530 -35.64 -40.80 -8.86
CA ALA A 530 -37.08 -40.98 -8.64
C ALA A 530 -37.96 -40.34 -9.73
N LEU A 531 -37.52 -40.42 -10.98
CA LEU A 531 -38.37 -40.23 -12.16
C LEU A 531 -38.07 -41.38 -13.14
N ASN A 532 -38.59 -42.56 -12.81
CA ASN A 532 -39.12 -43.59 -13.71
C ASN A 532 -39.94 -44.56 -12.88
#